data_AF-A0A7X1P285-F1
#
_entry.id   AF-A0A7X1P285-F1
#
_cell.length_a   1.000
_cell.length_b   1.000
_cell.length_c   1.000
_cell.angle_alpha   90.00
_cell.angle_beta   90.00
_cell.angle_gamma   90.00
#
_symmetry.space_group_name_H-M   'P 1'
#
loop_
_entity.id
_entity.type
_entity.pdbx_description
1 polymer ?
#
loop_
_entity_poly.entity_id
_entity_poly.type
_entity_poly.pdbx_seq_one_letter_code
_entity_poly.pdbx_strand_id
1 'polypeptide(L)'
;MPFYRFEQFESRLLTPHLSSGAAPERFVYMLRGGADIEVEGERKRCGPGDIAHLPRGSTWSLAACAPSTRYAAVCSTAWLEQKLDSMSPEEQVRARVERKAN
;
A
#
# COMPACT_ATOMS: atom_id res chain seq x y z
N MET A 1 -14.34 -21.01 5.94
CA MET A 1 -13.64 -19.80 5.47
C MET A 1 -13.14 -20.07 4.06
N PRO A 2 -13.61 -19.38 3.01
CA PRO A 2 -13.12 -19.64 1.66
C PRO A 2 -11.67 -19.14 1.54
N PHE A 3 -10.79 -20.06 1.14
CA PHE A 3 -9.37 -19.82 0.87
C PHE A 3 -9.22 -19.53 -0.62
N TYR A 4 -8.99 -18.28 -1.00
CA TYR A 4 -8.74 -17.91 -2.39
C TYR A 4 -7.25 -18.18 -2.71
N ARG A 5 -7.00 -19.04 -3.69
CA ARG A 5 -5.65 -19.38 -4.16
C ARG A 5 -5.13 -18.23 -5.01
N PHE A 6 -3.95 -17.71 -4.68
CA PHE A 6 -3.31 -16.59 -5.40
C PHE A 6 -3.20 -16.79 -6.91
N GLU A 7 -3.19 -18.04 -7.38
CA GLU A 7 -3.15 -18.38 -8.81
C GLU A 7 -4.43 -18.05 -9.60
N GLN A 8 -5.53 -17.68 -8.94
CA GLN A 8 -6.75 -17.20 -9.60
C GLN A 8 -6.74 -15.71 -9.93
N PHE A 9 -5.74 -14.94 -9.47
CA PHE A 9 -5.56 -13.56 -9.86
C PHE A 9 -4.56 -13.49 -11.02
N GLU A 10 -5.07 -13.50 -12.24
CA GLU A 10 -4.25 -13.21 -13.42
C GLU A 10 -3.49 -11.89 -13.22
N SER A 11 -2.19 -11.94 -13.50
CA SER A 11 -1.22 -10.83 -13.45
C SER A 11 -1.65 -9.57 -14.21
N ARG A 12 -2.71 -9.62 -15.02
CA ARG A 12 -3.28 -8.50 -15.75
C ARG A 12 -4.11 -7.54 -14.89
N LEU A 13 -4.62 -7.96 -13.73
CA LEU A 13 -5.46 -7.11 -12.87
C LEU A 13 -4.72 -6.55 -11.65
N LEU A 14 -3.53 -7.07 -11.32
CA LEU A 14 -2.81 -6.71 -10.10
C LEU A 14 -1.82 -5.56 -10.26
N THR A 15 -1.41 -5.22 -11.49
CA THR A 15 -0.35 -4.21 -11.72
C THR A 15 -0.46 -3.51 -13.09
N PRO A 16 -1.41 -2.59 -13.29
CA PRO A 16 -1.44 -1.78 -14.51
C PRO A 16 -0.32 -0.73 -14.56
N HIS A 17 0.43 -0.53 -13.47
CA HIS A 17 1.57 0.40 -13.39
C HIS A 17 2.87 -0.13 -14.02
N LEU A 18 2.91 -1.35 -14.56
CA LEU A 18 4.09 -1.81 -15.33
C LEU A 18 4.33 -0.95 -16.59
N SER A 19 3.34 -0.22 -17.09
CA SER A 19 3.51 0.73 -18.19
C SER A 19 4.00 2.12 -17.77
N SER A 20 3.87 2.49 -16.48
CA SER A 20 4.35 3.78 -15.94
C SER A 20 5.61 3.65 -15.08
N GLY A 21 5.95 2.44 -14.62
CA GLY A 21 7.07 2.18 -13.72
C GLY A 21 6.87 2.64 -12.27
N ALA A 22 5.75 3.30 -11.96
CA ALA A 22 5.49 3.87 -10.63
C ALA A 22 4.84 2.85 -9.69
N ALA A 23 5.41 2.64 -8.50
CA ALA A 23 4.80 1.78 -7.47
C ALA A 23 3.46 2.38 -6.98
N PRO A 24 2.42 1.55 -6.70
CA PRO A 24 1.18 2.03 -6.13
C PRO A 24 1.38 2.52 -4.69
N GLU A 25 0.47 3.36 -4.20
CA GLU A 25 0.44 3.73 -2.78
C GLU A 25 0.19 2.52 -1.88
N ARG A 26 0.96 2.39 -0.80
CA ARG A 26 0.83 1.28 0.16
C ARG A 26 0.95 1.75 1.60
N PHE A 27 0.27 1.01 2.48
CA PHE A 27 0.42 1.11 3.92
C PHE A 27 0.81 -0.26 4.46
N VAL A 28 1.94 -0.33 5.16
CA VAL A 28 2.45 -1.55 5.79
C VAL A 28 2.24 -1.46 7.29
N TYR A 29 1.42 -2.36 7.83
CA TYR A 29 1.12 -2.51 9.25
C TYR A 29 1.97 -3.63 9.81
N MET A 30 2.88 -3.32 10.72
CA MET A 30 3.73 -4.32 11.33
C MET A 30 2.97 -5.06 12.43
N LEU A 31 2.79 -6.38 12.29
CA LEU A 31 2.01 -7.20 13.22
C LEU A 31 2.90 -7.92 14.24
N ARG A 32 4.09 -8.34 13.82
CA ARG A 32 5.05 -9.09 14.65
C ARG A 32 6.46 -8.96 14.10
N GLY A 33 7.47 -9.04 14.96
CA GLY A 33 8.87 -8.97 14.58
C GLY A 33 9.27 -7.52 14.31
N GLY A 34 10.05 -7.29 13.25
CA GLY A 34 10.43 -5.94 12.84
C GLY A 34 11.08 -5.91 11.46
N ALA A 35 11.11 -4.74 10.86
CA ALA A 35 11.80 -4.50 9.60
C ALA A 35 12.41 -3.11 9.58
N ASP A 36 13.58 -2.99 8.93
CA ASP A 36 14.11 -1.70 8.52
C ASP A 36 13.43 -1.36 7.18
N ILE A 37 12.66 -0.28 7.17
CA ILE A 37 11.94 0.23 6.00
C ILE A 37 12.64 1.52 5.56
N GLU A 38 12.95 1.59 4.27
CA GLU A 38 13.52 2.78 3.66
C GLU A 38 12.54 3.32 2.61
N VAL A 39 12.27 4.62 2.67
CA VAL A 39 11.37 5.34 1.75
C VAL A 39 12.08 6.61 1.34
N GLU A 40 12.32 6.79 0.03
CA GLU A 40 12.98 8.00 -0.50
C GLU A 40 14.32 8.35 0.19
N GLY A 41 15.06 7.31 0.60
CA GLY A 41 16.36 7.44 1.28
C GLY A 41 16.28 7.65 2.79
N GLU A 42 15.09 7.88 3.36
CA GLU A 42 14.89 7.86 4.81
C GLU A 42 14.67 6.43 5.28
N ARG A 43 15.56 5.94 6.14
CA ARG A 43 15.46 4.60 6.74
C ARG A 43 14.99 4.68 8.18
N LYS A 44 13.98 3.87 8.51
CA LYS A 44 13.43 3.72 9.84
C LYS A 44 13.24 2.24 10.21
N ARG A 45 13.53 1.90 11.46
CA ARG A 45 13.18 0.60 12.02
C ARG A 45 11.72 0.61 12.49
N CYS A 46 10.94 -0.34 12.02
CA CYS A 46 9.54 -0.53 12.38
C CYS A 46 9.35 -1.82 13.18
N GLY A 47 8.64 -1.72 14.30
CA GLY A 47 8.22 -2.83 15.17
C GLY A 47 6.70 -2.99 15.21
N PRO A 48 6.17 -3.95 16.01
CA PRO A 48 4.74 -4.24 16.03
C PRO A 48 3.91 -3.01 16.44
N GLY A 49 2.85 -2.73 15.68
CA GLY A 49 2.00 -1.55 15.85
C GLY A 49 2.42 -0.35 14.98
N ASP A 50 3.63 -0.35 14.41
CA ASP A 50 4.04 0.69 13.49
C ASP A 50 3.35 0.57 12.14
N ILE A 51 3.11 1.73 11.53
CA ILE A 51 2.56 1.88 10.19
C ILE A 51 3.58 2.62 9.34
N ALA A 52 4.03 2.01 8.25
CA ALA A 52 4.82 2.67 7.23
C ALA A 52 3.93 3.06 6.05
N HIS A 53 3.93 4.35 5.69
CA HIS A 53 3.32 4.85 4.47
C HIS A 53 4.36 4.83 3.35
N LEU A 54 3.99 4.21 2.23
CA LEU A 54 4.77 4.11 1.01
C LEU A 54 4.03 4.90 -0.07
N PRO A 55 4.38 6.18 -0.30
CA PRO A 55 3.68 7.01 -1.27
C PRO A 55 3.71 6.43 -2.68
N ARG A 56 2.71 6.74 -3.49
CA ARG A 56 2.70 6.37 -4.91
C ARG A 56 3.94 6.92 -5.61
N GLY A 57 4.60 6.07 -6.39
CA GLY A 57 5.81 6.41 -7.12
C GLY A 57 7.09 6.46 -6.29
N SER A 58 7.02 6.29 -4.97
CA SER A 58 8.21 6.29 -4.12
C SER A 58 9.09 5.06 -4.36
N THR A 59 10.41 5.26 -4.28
CA THR A 59 11.37 4.16 -4.16
C THR A 59 11.42 3.74 -2.70
N TRP A 60 11.22 2.45 -2.44
CA TRP A 60 11.23 1.92 -1.07
C TRP A 60 11.87 0.53 -0.99
N SER A 61 12.33 0.17 0.20
CA SER A 61 12.76 -1.18 0.53
C SER A 61 12.28 -1.61 1.91
N LEU A 62 12.15 -2.92 2.13
CA LEU A 62 11.79 -3.51 3.41
C LEU A 62 12.72 -4.69 3.67
N ALA A 63 13.51 -4.60 4.74
CA ALA A 63 14.40 -5.66 5.17
C ALA A 63 13.96 -6.15 6.56
N ALA A 64 13.52 -7.41 6.66
CA ALA A 64 13.20 -8.02 7.93
C ALA A 64 14.45 -8.06 8.84
N CYS A 65 14.32 -7.56 10.06
CA CYS A 65 15.43 -7.49 11.03
C CYS A 65 15.15 -8.34 12.29
N ALA A 66 14.16 -9.25 12.23
CA ALA A 66 13.78 -10.16 13.30
C ALA A 66 13.64 -11.60 12.79
N PRO A 67 13.77 -12.63 13.66
CA PRO A 67 13.65 -14.04 13.26
C PRO A 67 12.30 -14.41 12.62
N SER A 68 11.24 -13.65 12.90
CA SER A 68 9.92 -13.84 12.30
C SER A 68 9.21 -12.50 12.22
N THR A 69 9.20 -11.93 11.01
CA THR A 69 8.49 -10.70 10.69
C THR A 69 7.17 -11.02 10.02
N ARG A 70 6.08 -10.45 10.53
CA ARG A 70 4.75 -10.51 9.92
C ARG A 70 4.18 -9.11 9.82
N TYR A 71 3.68 -8.77 8.65
CA TYR A 71 3.01 -7.51 8.39
C TYR A 71 1.76 -7.74 7.56
N ALA A 72 0.82 -6.81 7.62
CA ALA A 72 -0.25 -6.66 6.66
C ALA A 72 0.05 -5.46 5.76
N ALA A 73 -0.29 -5.56 4.48
CA ALA A 73 -0.15 -4.44 3.55
C ALA A 73 -1.50 -4.14 2.91
N VAL A 74 -1.86 -2.86 2.88
CA VAL A 74 -2.98 -2.35 2.10
C VAL A 74 -2.37 -1.62 0.92
N CYS A 75 -2.79 -1.98 -0.29
CA CYS A 75 -2.33 -1.35 -1.52
C CYS A 75 -3.50 -0.67 -2.20
N SER A 76 -3.29 0.53 -2.73
CA SER A 76 -4.23 1.15 -3.65
C SER A 76 -4.42 0.26 -4.89
N THR A 77 -5.62 0.34 -5.47
CA THR A 77 -5.87 -0.23 -6.79
C THR A 77 -5.68 0.86 -7.82
N ALA A 78 -5.32 0.50 -9.04
CA ALA A 78 -5.16 1.50 -10.08
C ALA A 78 -6.44 2.23 -10.45
N TRP A 79 -7.59 1.55 -10.37
CA TRP A 79 -8.89 2.21 -10.50
C TRP A 79 -9.07 3.29 -9.43
N LEU A 80 -8.71 3.00 -8.18
CA LEU A 80 -8.82 3.97 -7.08
C LEU A 80 -7.87 5.15 -7.32
N GLU A 81 -6.62 4.89 -7.70
CA GLU A 81 -5.64 5.94 -8.00
C GLU A 81 -6.11 6.83 -9.16
N GLN A 82 -6.53 6.23 -10.28
CA GLN A 82 -7.05 6.98 -11.43
C GLN A 82 -8.30 7.79 -11.08
N LYS A 83 -9.19 7.22 -10.24
CA LYS A 83 -10.37 7.92 -9.78
C LYS A 83 -10.00 9.14 -8.92
N LEU A 84 -9.00 9.02 -8.05
CA LEU A 84 -8.53 10.14 -7.23
C LEU A 84 -7.85 11.22 -8.09
N ASP A 85 -7.04 10.83 -9.07
CA ASP A 85 -6.37 11.74 -10.01
C ASP A 85 -7.36 12.54 -10.87
N SER A 86 -8.55 11.99 -11.12
CA SER A 86 -9.59 12.61 -11.96
C SER A 86 -10.62 13.43 -11.18
N MET A 87 -10.57 13.44 -9.85
CA MET A 87 -11.46 14.26 -9.03
C MET A 87 -11.00 15.72 -8.97
N SER A 88 -11.94 16.65 -9.03
CA SER A 88 -11.68 18.04 -8.68
C SER A 88 -11.39 18.20 -7.17
N PRO A 89 -10.71 19.27 -6.72
CA PRO A 89 -10.46 19.49 -5.30
C PRO A 89 -11.73 19.51 -4.44
N GLU A 90 -12.84 20.04 -4.97
CA GLU A 90 -14.14 20.08 -4.30
C GLU A 90 -14.74 18.68 -4.12
N GLU A 91 -14.60 17.83 -5.15
CA GLU A 91 -15.04 16.44 -5.11
C GLU A 91 -14.21 15.59 -4.14
N GLN A 92 -12.91 15.86 -4.01
CA GLN A 92 -12.04 15.20 -3.04
C GLN A 92 -12.47 15.53 -1.60
N VAL A 93 -12.81 16.79 -1.31
CA VAL A 93 -13.33 17.20 0.01
C VAL A 93 -14.68 16.53 0.28
N ARG A 94 -15.58 16.54 -0.70
CA ARG A 94 -16.90 15.91 -0.56
C ARG A 94 -16.79 14.40 -0.32
N ALA A 95 -15.93 13.70 -1.06
CA ALA A 95 -15.66 12.28 -0.86
C ALA A 95 -15.10 11.94 0.54
N ARG A 96 -14.37 12.88 1.16
CA ARG A 96 -13.83 12.73 2.52
C ARG A 96 -14.90 12.92 3.60
N VAL A 97 -15.91 13.76 3.33
CA VAL A 97 -17.00 14.09 4.26
C VAL A 97 -18.18 13.12 4.16
N GLU A 98 -18.53 12.66 2.96
CA GLU A 98 -19.75 11.86 2.71
C GLU A 98 -19.58 10.35 2.94
N ARG A 99 -18.40 9.88 3.38
CA ARG A 99 -18.19 8.46 3.67
C ARG A 99 -19.01 8.02 4.89
N LYS A 100 -20.25 7.57 4.65
CA LYS A 100 -20.96 6.71 5.60
C LYS A 100 -20.16 5.42 5.75
N ALA A 101 -19.89 5.04 7.00
CA ALA A 101 -19.35 3.73 7.31
C ALA A 101 -20.33 2.67 6.77
N ASN A 102 -19.80 1.74 5.97
CA ASN A 102 -20.52 0.52 5.60
C ASN A 102 -20.61 -0.41 6.81
#